data_AF-A0A0W8FQN6-F1
#
_entry.id   AF-A0A0W8FQN6-F1
#
_cell.length_a   1.000
_cell.length_b   1.000
_cell.length_c   1.000
_cell.angle_alpha   90.00
_cell.angle_beta   90.00
_cell.angle_gamma   90.00
#
_symmetry.space_group_name_H-M   'P 1'
#
loop_
_entity.id
_entity.type
_entity.pdbx_description
1 polymer ?
#
loop_
_entity_poly.entity_id
_entity_poly.type
_entity_poly.pdbx_seq_one_letter_code
_entity_poly.pdbx_strand_id
1 'polypeptide(L)'
;MSTQNAMRRVKLTNLEHIAKRLRLEIESLAQIISLNLDCSLTRPEDLLVDTMDSQWDELKSKWADLTVALSEIKRLEEELK
;
A
#
# COMPACT_ATOMS: atom_id res chain seq x y z
N MET A 1 30.92 -10.28 -9.52
CA MET A 1 29.52 -10.42 -9.04
C MET A 1 28.84 -11.50 -9.86
N SER A 2 28.11 -12.43 -9.24
CA SER A 2 27.33 -13.42 -10.00
C SER A 2 26.10 -12.77 -10.64
N THR A 3 25.65 -13.31 -11.78
CA THR A 3 24.40 -12.92 -12.45
C THR A 3 23.19 -13.03 -11.53
N GLN A 4 23.18 -14.00 -10.60
CA GLN A 4 22.13 -14.16 -9.58
C GLN A 4 22.06 -12.97 -8.62
N ASN A 5 23.20 -12.43 -8.15
CA ASN A 5 23.20 -11.25 -7.30
C ASN A 5 22.76 -9.98 -8.04
N ALA A 6 23.09 -9.85 -9.33
CA ALA A 6 22.58 -8.76 -10.15
C ALA A 6 21.06 -8.84 -10.30
N MET A 7 20.50 -10.03 -10.53
CA MET A 7 19.05 -10.23 -10.66
C MET A 7 18.31 -9.96 -9.34
N ARG A 8 18.87 -10.36 -8.20
CA ARG A 8 18.34 -10.02 -6.87
C ARG A 8 18.29 -8.51 -6.63
N ARG A 9 19.33 -7.77 -7.03
CA ARG A 9 19.36 -6.30 -6.91
C ARG A 9 18.28 -5.62 -7.75
N VAL A 10 18.06 -6.07 -8.99
CA VAL A 10 16.97 -5.55 -9.83
C VAL A 10 15.61 -5.82 -9.18
N LYS A 11 15.39 -7.03 -8.66
CA LYS A 11 14.16 -7.38 -7.95
C LYS A 11 13.94 -6.51 -6.71
N LEU A 12 14.99 -6.26 -5.93
CA LEU A 12 14.96 -5.37 -4.77
C LEU A 12 14.51 -3.96 -5.18
N THR A 13 15.16 -3.35 -6.17
CA THR A 13 14.80 -2.01 -6.67
C THR A 13 13.34 -1.94 -7.16
N ASN A 14 12.87 -2.98 -7.86
CA ASN A 14 11.48 -3.04 -8.29
C ASN A 14 10.50 -3.08 -7.11
N LEU A 15 10.79 -3.88 -6.08
CA LEU A 15 9.97 -3.96 -4.88
C LEU A 15 9.98 -2.66 -4.09
N GLU A 16 11.12 -1.97 -4.00
CA GLU A 16 11.20 -0.65 -3.38
C GLU A 16 10.33 0.38 -4.10
N HIS A 17 10.32 0.37 -5.44
CA HIS A 17 9.43 1.21 -6.24
C HIS A 17 7.96 0.87 -5.99
N ILE A 18 7.60 -0.42 -5.93
CA ILE A 18 6.24 -0.87 -5.61
C ILE A 18 5.83 -0.40 -4.21
N ALA A 19 6.69 -0.58 -3.20
CA ALA A 19 6.42 -0.16 -1.83
C ALA A 19 6.25 1.37 -1.73
N LYS A 20 7.05 2.15 -2.47
CA LYS A 20 6.88 3.60 -2.54
C LYS A 20 5.52 3.98 -3.13
N ARG A 21 5.11 3.33 -4.23
CA ARG A 21 3.81 3.57 -4.86
C ARG A 21 2.66 3.23 -3.92
N LEU A 22 2.69 2.05 -3.30
CA LEU A 22 1.66 1.59 -2.37
C LEU A 22 1.48 2.55 -1.18
N ARG A 23 2.57 3.11 -0.63
CA ARG A 23 2.48 4.12 0.43
C ARG A 23 1.68 5.36 0.00
N LEU A 24 1.91 5.86 -1.21
CA LEU A 24 1.19 7.02 -1.75
C LEU A 24 -0.30 6.70 -1.98
N GLU A 25 -0.59 5.53 -2.54
CA GLU A 25 -1.96 5.08 -2.78
C GLU A 25 -2.73 4.91 -1.47
N ILE A 26 -2.09 4.31 -0.45
CA ILE A 26 -2.64 4.15 0.89
C ILE A 26 -2.94 5.50 1.54
N GLU A 27 -1.98 6.44 1.50
CA GLU A 27 -2.16 7.78 2.08
C GLU A 27 -3.33 8.51 1.41
N SER A 28 -3.38 8.47 0.08
CA SER A 28 -4.46 9.09 -0.68
C SER A 28 -5.83 8.49 -0.35
N LEU A 29 -5.95 7.15 -0.29
CA LEU A 29 -7.21 6.50 0.06
C LEU A 29 -7.64 6.80 1.50
N ALA A 30 -6.70 6.79 2.45
CA ALA A 30 -7.00 7.12 3.85
C ALA A 30 -7.55 8.55 3.98
N GLN A 31 -6.98 9.51 3.25
CA GLN A 31 -7.48 10.89 3.20
C GLN A 31 -8.89 10.96 2.61
N ILE A 32 -9.13 10.27 1.49
CA ILE A 32 -10.46 10.23 0.85
C ILE A 32 -11.51 9.65 1.80
N ILE A 33 -11.21 8.53 2.45
CA ILE A 33 -12.13 7.89 3.41
C ILE A 33 -12.40 8.82 4.59
N SER A 34 -11.38 9.52 5.10
CA SER A 34 -11.57 10.49 6.19
C SER A 34 -12.51 11.63 5.78
N LEU A 35 -12.41 12.13 4.55
CA LEU A 35 -13.30 13.18 4.04
C LEU A 35 -14.72 12.66 3.86
N ASN A 36 -14.86 11.43 3.35
CA ASN A 36 -16.17 10.82 3.13
C ASN A 36 -16.88 10.44 4.45
N LEU A 37 -16.14 10.21 5.55
CA LEU A 37 -16.70 9.99 6.90
C LEU A 37 -16.99 11.28 7.65
N ASP A 38 -16.68 12.45 7.09
CA ASP A 38 -16.78 13.72 7.80
C ASP A 38 -18.25 14.13 8.01
N CYS A 39 -18.73 13.83 9.22
CA CYS A 39 -20.09 14.15 9.64
C CYS A 39 -20.30 15.65 9.92
N SER A 40 -19.25 16.47 9.85
CA SER A 40 -19.40 17.93 9.89
C SER A 40 -19.90 18.49 8.55
N LEU A 41 -19.70 17.75 7.45
CA LEU A 41 -20.08 18.14 6.10
C LEU A 41 -21.35 17.41 5.62
N THR A 42 -21.54 16.16 6.05
CA THR A 42 -22.65 15.30 5.61
C THR A 42 -23.35 14.70 6.83
N ARG A 43 -24.68 14.59 6.83
CA ARG A 43 -25.37 13.92 7.93
C ARG A 43 -25.12 12.41 7.88
N PRO A 44 -25.08 11.72 9.02
CA PRO A 44 -24.83 10.28 9.05
C PRO A 44 -25.78 9.45 8.16
N GLU A 45 -27.06 9.83 8.08
CA GLU A 45 -28.07 9.16 7.24
C GLU A 45 -27.86 9.35 5.72
N ASP A 46 -27.10 10.37 5.32
CA ASP A 46 -26.82 10.70 3.92
C ASP A 46 -25.45 10.16 3.46
N LEU A 47 -24.70 9.50 4.36
CA LEU A 47 -23.41 8.92 4.03
C LEU A 47 -23.57 7.72 3.09
N LEU A 48 -22.72 7.66 2.05
CA LEU A 48 -22.67 6.54 1.12
C LEU A 48 -21.85 5.37 1.68
N VAL A 49 -22.36 4.74 2.74
CA VAL A 49 -21.65 3.69 3.51
C VAL A 49 -21.13 2.56 2.62
N ASP A 50 -21.87 2.11 1.61
CA ASP A 50 -21.44 1.05 0.69
C ASP A 50 -20.19 1.42 -0.12
N THR A 51 -20.07 2.71 -0.50
CA THR A 51 -18.87 3.23 -1.17
C THR A 51 -17.69 3.24 -0.22
N MET A 52 -17.93 3.61 1.04
CA MET A 52 -16.91 3.65 2.09
C MET A 52 -16.38 2.27 2.44
N ASP A 53 -17.25 1.28 2.50
CA ASP A 53 -16.91 -0.12 2.76
C ASP A 53 -15.99 -0.66 1.65
N SER A 54 -16.35 -0.39 0.39
CA SER A 54 -15.52 -0.75 -0.77
C SER A 54 -14.14 -0.05 -0.74
N GLN A 55 -14.09 1.23 -0.37
CA GLN A 55 -12.84 1.98 -0.20
C GLN A 55 -11.99 1.40 0.94
N TRP A 56 -12.61 0.99 2.04
CA TRP A 56 -11.94 0.36 3.17
C TRP A 56 -11.37 -1.01 2.82
N ASP A 57 -12.08 -1.80 2.03
CA ASP A 57 -11.59 -3.07 1.50
C ASP A 57 -10.38 -2.89 0.59
N GLU A 58 -10.43 -1.92 -0.32
CA GLU A 58 -9.28 -1.57 -1.16
C GLU A 58 -8.08 -1.14 -0.30
N LEU A 59 -8.33 -0.31 0.70
CA LEU A 59 -7.31 0.16 1.64
C LEU A 59 -6.61 -1.01 2.35
N LYS A 60 -7.38 -1.94 2.92
CA LYS A 60 -6.86 -3.17 3.55
C LYS A 60 -6.03 -4.00 2.57
N SER A 61 -6.51 -4.16 1.34
CA SER A 61 -5.84 -4.92 0.29
C SER A 61 -4.45 -4.33 -0.02
N LYS A 62 -4.36 -3.01 -0.24
CA LYS A 62 -3.07 -2.34 -0.50
C LYS A 62 -2.11 -2.43 0.68
N TRP A 63 -2.62 -2.40 1.91
CA TRP A 63 -1.80 -2.60 3.11
C TRP A 63 -1.21 -4.01 3.20
N ALA A 64 -2.00 -5.02 2.82
CA ALA A 64 -1.52 -6.40 2.72
C ALA A 64 -0.39 -6.50 1.68
N ASP A 65 -0.59 -5.93 0.49
CA ASP A 65 0.42 -5.90 -0.58
C ASP A 65 1.71 -5.20 -0.12
N LEU A 66 1.59 -4.06 0.58
CA LEU A 66 2.74 -3.34 1.12
C LEU A 66 3.50 -4.21 2.13
N THR A 67 2.79 -4.91 3.01
CA THR A 67 3.39 -5.78 4.02
C THR A 67 4.18 -6.92 3.37
N VAL A 68 3.62 -7.54 2.33
CA VAL A 68 4.30 -8.57 1.54
C VAL A 68 5.54 -8.01 0.84
N ALA A 69 5.43 -6.85 0.20
CA ALA A 69 6.55 -6.21 -0.47
C ALA A 69 7.70 -5.89 0.50
N LEU A 70 7.39 -5.35 1.68
CA LEU A 70 8.39 -5.03 2.71
C LEU A 70 9.07 -6.29 3.27
N SER A 71 8.31 -7.36 3.49
CA SER A 71 8.87 -8.64 3.92
C SER A 71 9.86 -9.20 2.89
N GLU A 72 9.52 -9.11 1.60
CA GLU A 72 10.39 -9.59 0.52
C GLU A 72 11.64 -8.71 0.33
N ILE A 73 11.50 -7.39 0.46
CA ILE A 73 12.63 -6.44 0.48
C ILE A 73 13.62 -6.84 1.57
N LYS A 74 13.14 -6.99 2.81
CA LYS A 74 13.99 -7.35 3.95
C LYS A 74 14.73 -8.67 3.71
N ARG A 75 14.04 -9.68 3.18
CA ARG A 75 14.65 -10.98 2.83
C ARG A 75 15.76 -10.82 1.79
N LEU A 76 15.54 -10.03 0.74
CA LEU A 76 16.54 -9.79 -0.31
C LEU A 76 17.73 -8.96 0.19
N GLU A 77 17.52 -8.01 1.09
CA GLU A 77 18.59 -7.24 1.74
C GLU A 77 19.48 -8.15 2.60
N GLU A 78 18.90 -9.11 3.32
CA GLU A 78 19.63 -10.11 4.10
C GLU A 78 20.43 -11.08 3.20
N GLU A 79 19.87 -11.50 2.05
CA GLU A 79 20.56 -12.36 1.08
C GLU A 79 21.71 -11.68 0.31
N LEU A 80 21.72 -10.34 0.26
CA LEU A 80 22.69 -9.55 -0.49
C LEU A 80 23.82 -8.98 0.39
N LYS A 81 23.75 -9.15 1.71
CA LYS A 81 24.86 -8.90 2.65
C LYS A 81 25.95 -9.96 2.53
#